data_AF-A0A9N8JN61-F1
#
_entry.id   AF-A0A9N8JN61-F1
#
_cell.length_a   1.000
_cell.length_b   1.000
_cell.length_c   1.000
_cell.angle_alpha   90.00
_cell.angle_beta   90.00
_cell.angle_gamma   90.00
#
_symmetry.space_group_name_H-M   'P 1'
#
loop_
_entity.id
_entity.type
_entity.pdbx_description
1 polymer ?
#
loop_
_entity_poly.entity_id
_entity_poly.type
_entity_poly.pdbx_seq_one_letter_code
_entity_poly.pdbx_strand_id
1 'polypeptide(L)'
;MTDAWFENAIESDGIDGEGCRRSEAMTLKSYLRDEIAVNQASQQLAQPTENCAFPGDPLIYLWGVLQDAMVELPGSAAKIVPLLLEMQKRSDMQLRENQREGALSDRQWALWRDLPGFANLWYDMHWWYYSSHWRVELERFDKQETVANISRIATADALLAVYGILGERAKAEGLARLADSLEDESAVLRLEMPIVKEWLLNAGDMLFEMCKAESRHCLLGNSAELKQKSIGRTRRELWKGESGPSLARCQFWEQRLGHIEQDIGVEEKTRDAARVSLRVMEQR
;
A
#
# COMPACT_ATOMS: atom_id res chain seq x y z
N MET A 1 10.81 -17.32 -4.77
CA MET A 1 10.89 -16.36 -5.90
C MET A 1 11.35 -17.12 -7.12
N THR A 2 10.48 -17.31 -8.12
CA THR A 2 10.78 -18.11 -9.31
C THR A 2 11.29 -17.21 -10.43
N ASP A 3 12.17 -17.75 -11.29
CA ASP A 3 12.64 -17.04 -12.48
C ASP A 3 11.48 -16.74 -13.44
N ALA A 4 10.48 -17.62 -13.49
CA ALA A 4 9.31 -17.51 -14.35
C ALA A 4 8.49 -16.23 -14.10
N TRP A 5 8.44 -15.72 -12.86
CA TRP A 5 7.73 -14.48 -12.57
C TRP A 5 8.35 -13.30 -13.33
N PHE A 6 9.68 -13.21 -13.32
CA PHE A 6 10.38 -12.13 -14.02
C PHE A 6 10.26 -12.25 -15.53
N GLU A 7 10.31 -13.47 -16.09
CA GLU A 7 10.13 -13.68 -17.52
C GLU A 7 8.71 -13.28 -17.98
N ASN A 8 7.69 -13.56 -17.16
CA ASN A 8 6.31 -13.18 -17.46
C ASN A 8 6.04 -11.67 -17.35
N ALA A 9 6.87 -10.93 -16.60
CA ALA A 9 6.75 -9.48 -16.45
C ALA A 9 7.37 -8.68 -17.60
N ILE A 10 8.07 -9.35 -18.52
CA ILE A 10 8.73 -8.73 -19.67
C ILE A 10 7.72 -8.52 -20.79
N GLU A 11 7.75 -7.34 -21.41
CA GLU A 11 6.96 -7.00 -22.60
C GLU A 11 7.03 -8.10 -23.67
N SER A 12 5.87 -8.48 -24.20
CA SER A 12 5.76 -9.39 -25.33
C SER A 12 5.68 -8.63 -26.65
N ASP A 13 6.20 -9.20 -27.75
CA ASP A 13 6.25 -8.57 -29.09
C ASP A 13 4.85 -8.42 -29.79
N GLY A 14 3.77 -8.26 -29.01
CA GLY A 14 2.39 -8.10 -29.48
C GLY A 14 1.95 -6.65 -29.69
N ILE A 15 0.81 -6.46 -30.37
CA ILE A 15 0.18 -5.14 -30.60
C ILE A 15 -0.23 -4.47 -29.28
N ASP A 16 -0.47 -5.28 -28.25
CA ASP A 16 -0.84 -4.87 -26.89
C ASP A 16 0.36 -5.02 -25.94
N GLY A 17 1.59 -4.69 -26.36
CA GLY A 17 2.82 -4.88 -25.57
C GLY A 17 2.71 -4.37 -24.13
N GLU A 18 2.27 -5.23 -23.23
CA GLU A 18 2.15 -5.01 -21.80
C GLU A 18 3.35 -5.67 -21.12
N GLY A 19 4.07 -4.91 -20.30
CA GLY A 19 5.20 -5.42 -19.51
C GLY A 19 6.35 -4.44 -19.43
N CYS A 20 7.27 -4.70 -18.51
CA CYS A 20 8.49 -3.90 -18.37
C CYS A 20 9.57 -4.36 -19.35
N ARG A 21 10.63 -3.58 -19.47
CA ARG A 21 11.77 -3.97 -20.32
C ARG A 21 12.50 -5.13 -19.67
N ARG A 22 13.06 -6.04 -20.50
CA ARG A 22 13.91 -7.14 -20.02
C ARG A 22 15.03 -6.68 -19.08
N SER A 23 15.67 -5.54 -19.36
CA SER A 23 16.71 -4.99 -18.49
C SER A 23 16.17 -4.60 -17.12
N GLU A 24 14.95 -4.09 -17.03
CA GLU A 24 14.31 -3.68 -15.79
C GLU A 24 13.95 -4.91 -14.94
N ALA A 25 13.28 -5.91 -15.55
CA ALA A 25 12.96 -7.18 -14.89
C ALA A 25 14.21 -7.89 -14.33
N MET A 26 15.28 -7.98 -15.13
CA MET A 26 16.52 -8.65 -14.73
C MET A 26 17.29 -7.87 -13.65
N THR A 27 17.23 -6.54 -13.68
CA THR A 27 17.80 -5.70 -12.62
C THR A 27 17.04 -5.91 -11.31
N LEU A 28 15.71 -5.87 -11.35
CA LEU A 28 14.87 -6.12 -10.19
C LEU A 28 15.11 -7.52 -9.61
N LYS A 29 15.23 -8.54 -10.46
CA LYS A 29 15.59 -9.91 -10.06
C LYS A 29 16.90 -9.95 -9.29
N SER A 30 17.95 -9.35 -9.86
CA SER A 30 19.28 -9.32 -9.26
C SER A 30 19.24 -8.59 -7.90
N TYR A 31 18.54 -7.47 -7.83
CA TYR A 31 18.38 -6.69 -6.60
C TYR A 31 17.62 -7.47 -5.51
N LEU A 32 16.49 -8.08 -5.86
CA LEU A 32 15.68 -8.84 -4.91
C LEU A 32 16.39 -10.09 -4.39
N ARG A 33 17.42 -10.57 -5.10
CA ARG A 33 18.32 -11.67 -4.71
C ARG A 33 19.59 -11.23 -3.98
N ASP A 34 19.73 -9.94 -3.69
CA ASP A 34 20.92 -9.36 -3.06
C ASP A 34 22.20 -9.54 -3.89
N GLU A 35 22.07 -9.74 -5.21
CA GLU A 35 23.20 -9.87 -6.14
C GLU A 35 23.80 -8.51 -6.50
N ILE A 36 23.01 -7.44 -6.38
CA ILE A 36 23.44 -6.05 -6.59
C ILE A 36 22.93 -5.15 -5.46
N ALA A 37 23.67 -4.08 -5.18
CA ALA A 37 23.29 -3.10 -4.17
C ALA A 37 22.17 -2.16 -4.66
N VAL A 38 21.46 -1.53 -3.73
CA VAL A 38 20.31 -0.64 -4.02
C VAL A 38 20.65 0.54 -4.94
N ASN A 39 21.85 1.13 -4.78
CA ASN A 39 22.31 2.24 -5.63
C ASN A 39 22.57 1.79 -7.07
N GLN A 40 23.14 0.59 -7.24
CA GLN A 40 23.36 -0.02 -8.54
C GLN A 40 22.02 -0.41 -9.20
N ALA A 41 21.09 -0.98 -8.44
CA ALA A 41 19.75 -1.31 -8.91
C ALA A 41 18.97 -0.07 -9.35
N SER A 42 18.98 1.00 -8.53
CA SER A 42 18.38 2.31 -8.85
C SER A 42 18.93 2.87 -10.16
N GLN A 43 20.25 2.80 -10.38
CA GLN A 43 20.87 3.24 -11.64
C GLN A 43 20.45 2.40 -12.83
N GLN A 44 20.50 1.08 -12.71
CA GLN A 44 20.21 0.17 -13.82
C GLN A 44 18.71 0.17 -14.18
N LEU A 45 17.81 0.38 -13.22
CA LEU A 45 16.37 0.52 -13.46
C LEU A 45 16.00 1.87 -14.08
N ALA A 46 16.68 2.96 -13.69
CA ALA A 46 16.39 4.29 -14.19
C ALA A 46 16.92 4.52 -15.61
N GLN A 47 18.08 3.93 -15.95
CA GLN A 47 18.81 4.20 -17.19
C GLN A 47 17.97 3.99 -18.47
N PRO A 48 17.15 2.93 -18.64
CA PRO A 48 16.33 2.77 -19.84
C PRO A 48 15.38 3.95 -20.05
N THR A 49 14.70 4.38 -18.99
CA THR A 49 13.79 5.53 -19.02
C THR A 49 14.53 6.85 -19.24
N GLU A 50 15.70 7.03 -18.63
CA GLU A 50 16.54 8.22 -18.83
C GLU A 50 16.99 8.39 -20.29
N ASN A 51 17.14 7.29 -21.03
CA ASN A 51 17.55 7.29 -22.43
C ASN A 51 16.38 7.44 -23.42
N CYS A 52 15.12 7.43 -22.95
CA CYS A 52 13.95 7.57 -23.82
C CYS A 52 13.76 9.01 -24.30
N ALA A 53 13.27 9.15 -25.53
CA ALA A 53 12.86 10.46 -26.06
C ALA A 53 11.73 11.08 -25.23
N PHE A 54 10.80 10.25 -24.79
CA PHE A 54 9.65 10.57 -23.93
C PHE A 54 9.73 9.73 -22.65
N PRO A 55 10.44 10.21 -21.61
CA PRO A 55 10.67 9.42 -20.40
C PRO A 55 9.41 9.24 -19.55
N GLY A 56 8.33 9.98 -19.81
CA GLY A 56 7.08 9.87 -19.06
C GLY A 56 6.21 8.67 -19.44
N ASP A 57 6.25 8.24 -20.70
CA ASP A 57 5.46 7.11 -21.20
C ASP A 57 5.87 5.77 -20.59
N PRO A 58 7.17 5.39 -20.53
CA PRO A 58 7.55 4.07 -20.05
C PRO A 58 7.47 3.91 -18.53
N LEU A 59 7.23 4.99 -17.78
CA LEU A 59 7.14 4.94 -16.33
C LEU A 59 6.01 4.03 -15.84
N ILE A 60 4.88 3.97 -16.56
CA ILE A 60 3.77 3.10 -16.18
C ILE A 60 4.19 1.63 -16.09
N TYR A 61 5.05 1.16 -17.00
CA TYR A 61 5.51 -0.23 -17.01
C TYR A 61 6.56 -0.49 -15.93
N LEU A 62 7.45 0.47 -15.68
CA LEU A 62 8.43 0.39 -14.59
C LEU A 62 7.72 0.38 -13.22
N TRP A 63 6.72 1.25 -13.04
CA TRP A 63 5.91 1.26 -11.82
C TRP A 63 5.10 -0.01 -11.69
N GLY A 64 4.47 -0.49 -12.77
CA GLY A 64 3.72 -1.75 -12.79
C GLY A 64 4.56 -2.91 -12.26
N VAL A 65 5.75 -3.16 -12.84
CA VAL A 65 6.59 -4.30 -12.39
C VAL A 65 7.05 -4.16 -10.93
N LEU A 66 7.33 -2.94 -10.45
CA LEU A 66 7.70 -2.72 -9.05
C LEU A 66 6.52 -2.97 -8.12
N GLN A 67 5.32 -2.51 -8.48
CA GLN A 67 4.10 -2.70 -7.68
C GLN A 67 3.63 -4.15 -7.68
N ASP A 68 3.62 -4.81 -8.84
CA ASP A 68 3.34 -6.24 -8.97
C ASP A 68 4.33 -7.06 -8.14
N ALA A 69 5.62 -6.73 -8.17
CA ALA A 69 6.60 -7.40 -7.33
C ALA A 69 6.27 -7.26 -5.84
N MET A 70 5.85 -6.06 -5.36
CA MET A 70 5.45 -5.84 -3.96
C MET A 70 4.29 -6.75 -3.53
N VAL A 71 3.33 -6.99 -4.43
CA VAL A 71 2.12 -7.77 -4.14
C VAL A 71 2.33 -9.25 -4.39
N GLU A 72 3.00 -9.64 -5.46
CA GLU A 72 3.07 -11.04 -5.93
C GLU A 72 4.27 -11.81 -5.37
N LEU A 73 5.36 -11.12 -5.03
CA LEU A 73 6.55 -11.75 -4.45
C LEU A 73 6.60 -11.56 -2.93
N PRO A 74 6.56 -12.64 -2.12
CA PRO A 74 6.60 -12.51 -0.67
C PRO A 74 7.85 -11.76 -0.17
N GLY A 75 7.64 -10.76 0.69
CA GLY A 75 8.70 -10.00 1.37
C GLY A 75 9.43 -8.96 0.49
N SER A 76 9.04 -8.80 -0.77
CA SER A 76 9.69 -7.86 -1.70
C SER A 76 9.46 -6.39 -1.33
N ALA A 77 8.30 -6.03 -0.76
CA ALA A 77 7.96 -4.66 -0.39
C ALA A 77 9.02 -3.99 0.49
N ALA A 78 9.58 -4.73 1.45
CA ALA A 78 10.65 -4.25 2.32
C ALA A 78 11.98 -3.93 1.58
N LYS A 79 12.20 -4.50 0.39
CA LYS A 79 13.34 -4.18 -0.47
C LYS A 79 13.01 -3.11 -1.51
N ILE A 80 11.80 -3.11 -2.06
CA ILE A 80 11.42 -2.17 -3.12
C ILE A 80 11.23 -0.76 -2.57
N VAL A 81 10.77 -0.60 -1.33
CA VAL A 81 10.66 0.74 -0.71
C VAL A 81 12.02 1.45 -0.62
N PRO A 82 13.10 0.84 -0.09
CA PRO A 82 14.45 1.41 -0.17
C PRO A 82 14.91 1.74 -1.60
N LEU A 83 14.54 0.92 -2.58
CA LEU A 83 14.87 1.16 -3.97
C LEU A 83 14.17 2.41 -4.53
N LEU A 84 12.88 2.59 -4.24
CA LEU A 84 12.13 3.80 -4.63
C LEU A 84 12.75 5.05 -3.99
N LEU A 85 13.10 4.98 -2.71
CA LEU A 85 13.79 6.08 -2.00
C LEU A 85 15.16 6.39 -2.61
N GLU A 86 15.88 5.37 -3.06
CA GLU A 86 17.17 5.57 -3.74
C GLU A 86 16.98 6.15 -5.15
N MET A 87 15.89 5.82 -5.84
CA MET A 87 15.52 6.46 -7.10
C MET A 87 15.19 7.94 -6.88
N GLN A 88 14.46 8.32 -5.82
CA GLN A 88 14.15 9.73 -5.51
C GLN A 88 15.38 10.62 -5.28
N LYS A 89 16.53 10.03 -4.88
CA LYS A 89 17.79 10.77 -4.68
C LYS A 89 18.54 11.04 -5.98
N ARG A 90 18.12 10.44 -7.10
CA ARG A 90 18.78 10.61 -8.39
C ARG A 90 18.69 12.06 -8.85
N SER A 91 19.71 12.51 -9.55
CA SER A 91 19.68 13.83 -10.18
C SER A 91 18.60 13.85 -11.25
N ASP A 92 17.70 14.83 -11.17
CA ASP A 92 16.68 15.01 -12.18
C ASP A 92 17.30 15.42 -13.52
N MET A 93 16.76 14.87 -14.60
CA MET A 93 17.11 15.29 -15.95
C MET A 93 16.44 16.63 -16.27
N GLN A 94 17.13 17.49 -17.03
CA GLN A 94 16.49 18.68 -17.59
C GLN A 94 15.59 18.28 -18.76
N LEU A 95 14.29 18.16 -18.49
CA LEU A 95 13.29 17.81 -19.49
C LEU A 95 12.82 19.04 -20.28
N ARG A 96 12.82 18.91 -21.62
CA ARG A 96 12.20 19.91 -22.51
C ARG A 96 10.68 19.81 -22.43
N GLU A 97 9.98 20.91 -22.77
CA GLU A 97 8.51 20.99 -22.76
C GLU A 97 7.87 19.84 -23.55
N ASN A 98 8.42 19.54 -24.73
CA ASN A 98 7.92 18.51 -25.64
C ASN A 98 8.28 17.06 -25.24
N GLN A 99 8.94 16.87 -24.09
CA GLN A 99 9.22 15.54 -23.52
C GLN A 99 8.30 15.23 -22.32
N ARG A 100 7.39 16.15 -22.00
CA ARG A 100 6.46 16.07 -20.85
C ARG A 100 5.13 15.46 -21.29
N GLU A 101 5.18 14.17 -21.57
CA GLU A 101 4.01 13.37 -21.92
C GLU A 101 3.82 12.24 -20.89
N GLY A 102 2.70 11.54 -20.97
CA GLY A 102 2.37 10.44 -20.04
C GLY A 102 2.37 10.88 -18.57
N ALA A 103 3.11 10.16 -17.72
CA ALA A 103 3.19 10.42 -16.29
C ALA A 103 3.84 11.77 -15.92
N LEU A 104 4.47 12.46 -16.89
CA LEU A 104 5.10 13.77 -16.72
C LEU A 104 4.27 14.92 -17.30
N SER A 105 3.02 14.66 -17.69
CA SER A 105 2.12 15.66 -18.30
C SER A 105 1.66 16.74 -17.32
N ASP A 106 1.63 16.43 -16.02
CA ASP A 106 1.45 17.42 -14.96
C ASP A 106 2.71 18.28 -14.81
N ARG A 107 2.64 19.44 -14.14
CA ARG A 107 3.76 20.42 -13.99
C ARG A 107 4.99 19.89 -13.22
N GLN A 108 5.25 18.60 -13.22
CA GLN A 108 6.37 17.92 -12.60
C GLN A 108 7.58 18.01 -13.52
N TRP A 109 8.63 18.64 -13.01
CA TRP A 109 9.91 18.81 -13.73
C TRP A 109 10.94 17.75 -13.37
N ALA A 110 10.62 16.96 -12.35
CA ALA A 110 11.51 15.97 -11.76
C ALA A 110 11.08 14.57 -12.18
N LEU A 111 11.97 13.86 -12.88
CA LEU A 111 11.68 12.50 -13.35
C LEU A 111 11.61 11.51 -12.17
N TRP A 112 12.45 11.72 -11.15
CA TRP A 112 12.61 10.72 -10.09
C TRP A 112 12.19 11.20 -8.71
N ARG A 113 12.45 12.48 -8.38
CA ARG A 113 12.22 13.01 -7.02
C ARG A 113 10.80 12.75 -6.50
N ASP A 114 9.81 12.94 -7.37
CA ASP A 114 8.40 12.93 -6.99
C ASP A 114 7.68 11.63 -7.41
N LEU A 115 8.40 10.65 -7.99
CA LEU A 115 7.88 9.38 -8.51
C LEU A 115 6.58 9.55 -9.35
N PRO A 116 6.63 10.35 -10.44
CA PRO A 116 5.49 10.70 -11.29
C PRO A 116 4.60 9.50 -11.63
N GLY A 117 3.30 9.59 -11.30
CA GLY A 117 2.31 8.56 -11.63
C GLY A 117 2.33 7.30 -10.76
N PHE A 118 3.35 7.09 -9.91
CA PHE A 118 3.46 5.88 -9.08
C PHE A 118 2.24 5.69 -8.16
N ALA A 119 1.90 6.73 -7.38
CA ALA A 119 0.78 6.66 -6.45
C ALA A 119 -0.56 6.47 -7.18
N ASN A 120 -0.78 7.19 -8.29
CA ASN A 120 -2.00 7.06 -9.09
C ASN A 120 -2.18 5.62 -9.58
N LEU A 121 -1.13 5.03 -10.15
CA LEU A 121 -1.14 3.65 -10.61
C LEU A 121 -1.46 2.67 -9.47
N TRP A 122 -0.86 2.88 -8.29
CA TRP A 122 -1.10 2.05 -7.11
C TRP A 122 -2.57 2.07 -6.68
N TYR A 123 -3.17 3.25 -6.60
CA TYR A 123 -4.59 3.41 -6.26
C TYR A 123 -5.51 2.80 -7.32
N ASP A 124 -5.19 2.99 -8.60
CA ASP A 124 -5.99 2.46 -9.71
C ASP A 124 -5.95 0.92 -9.76
N MET A 125 -4.78 0.31 -9.59
CA MET A 125 -4.63 -1.15 -9.58
C MET A 125 -5.27 -1.82 -8.36
N HIS A 126 -5.32 -1.11 -7.24
CA HIS A 126 -5.84 -1.64 -5.97
C HIS A 126 -7.16 -0.99 -5.54
N TRP A 127 -7.89 -0.36 -6.47
CA TRP A 127 -9.14 0.34 -6.19
C TRP A 127 -10.18 -0.53 -5.45
N TRP A 128 -10.24 -1.82 -5.78
CA TRP A 128 -11.15 -2.81 -5.18
C TRP A 128 -10.83 -3.03 -3.68
N TYR A 129 -9.56 -2.90 -3.32
CA TYR A 129 -9.11 -2.96 -1.95
C TYR A 129 -9.49 -1.66 -1.21
N TYR A 130 -9.30 -0.50 -1.85
CA TYR A 130 -9.68 0.78 -1.26
C TYR A 130 -11.18 0.97 -1.10
N SER A 131 -12.00 0.36 -1.94
CA SER A 131 -13.45 0.41 -1.85
C SER A 131 -14.05 -0.67 -0.93
N SER A 132 -13.20 -1.53 -0.33
CA SER A 132 -13.61 -2.67 0.49
C SER A 132 -14.67 -3.53 -0.23
N HIS A 133 -14.47 -3.79 -1.52
CA HIS A 133 -15.45 -4.47 -2.39
C HIS A 133 -15.87 -5.84 -1.88
N TRP A 134 -15.01 -6.51 -1.12
CA TRP A 134 -15.33 -7.78 -0.47
C TRP A 134 -16.51 -7.72 0.50
N ARG A 135 -16.86 -6.54 1.04
CA ARG A 135 -18.04 -6.39 1.92
C ARG A 135 -19.37 -6.61 1.21
N VAL A 136 -19.39 -6.54 -0.13
CA VAL A 136 -20.59 -6.82 -0.94
C VAL A 136 -20.46 -8.04 -1.84
N GLU A 137 -19.24 -8.42 -2.23
CA GLU A 137 -18.95 -9.53 -3.14
C GLU A 137 -18.13 -10.63 -2.45
N LEU A 138 -18.49 -11.00 -1.22
CA LEU A 138 -17.66 -11.84 -0.36
C LEU A 138 -17.16 -13.14 -1.03
N GLU A 139 -18.03 -13.84 -1.76
CA GLU A 139 -17.70 -15.10 -2.46
C GLU A 139 -16.57 -14.94 -3.50
N ARG A 140 -16.43 -13.75 -4.09
CA ARG A 140 -15.36 -13.46 -5.07
C ARG A 140 -14.00 -13.32 -4.40
N PHE A 141 -13.97 -12.74 -3.20
CA PHE A 141 -12.75 -12.35 -2.50
C PHE A 141 -12.33 -13.33 -1.41
N ASP A 142 -13.23 -14.21 -0.96
CA ASP A 142 -12.96 -15.21 0.08
C ASP A 142 -12.21 -16.44 -0.45
N LYS A 143 -11.05 -16.18 -1.07
CA LYS A 143 -10.13 -17.20 -1.55
C LYS A 143 -8.79 -17.01 -0.86
N GLN A 144 -8.12 -18.11 -0.54
CA GLN A 144 -6.84 -18.09 0.17
C GLN A 144 -5.79 -17.19 -0.51
N GLU A 145 -5.73 -17.23 -1.84
CA GLU A 145 -4.84 -16.38 -2.63
C GLU A 145 -5.19 -14.89 -2.51
N THR A 146 -6.48 -14.54 -2.61
CA THR A 146 -6.95 -13.16 -2.44
C THR A 146 -6.64 -12.63 -1.05
N VAL A 147 -6.83 -13.43 0.01
CA VAL A 147 -6.46 -13.06 1.38
C VAL A 147 -4.96 -12.78 1.49
N ALA A 148 -4.13 -13.63 0.86
CA ALA A 148 -2.69 -13.41 0.81
C ALA A 148 -2.34 -12.12 0.03
N ASN A 149 -3.04 -11.80 -1.05
CA ASN A 149 -2.85 -10.54 -1.79
C ASN A 149 -3.25 -9.33 -0.95
N ILE A 150 -4.39 -9.38 -0.25
CA ILE A 150 -4.83 -8.32 0.67
C ILE A 150 -3.76 -8.04 1.73
N SER A 151 -3.20 -9.10 2.34
CA SER A 151 -2.12 -8.96 3.32
C SER A 151 -0.87 -8.29 2.71
N ARG A 152 -0.51 -8.66 1.48
CA ARG A 152 0.67 -8.11 0.79
C ARG A 152 0.47 -6.66 0.36
N ILE A 153 -0.73 -6.32 -0.13
CA ILE A 153 -1.13 -4.92 -0.41
C ILE A 153 -1.07 -4.11 0.88
N ALA A 154 -1.66 -4.59 1.98
CA ALA A 154 -1.63 -3.88 3.27
C ALA A 154 -0.21 -3.66 3.80
N THR A 155 0.68 -4.64 3.61
CA THR A 155 2.10 -4.52 3.96
C THR A 155 2.78 -3.42 3.14
N ALA A 156 2.61 -3.44 1.81
CA ALA A 156 3.18 -2.46 0.91
C ALA A 156 2.63 -1.05 1.19
N ASP A 157 1.31 -0.92 1.32
CA ASP A 157 0.61 0.31 1.74
C ASP A 157 1.23 0.93 3.00
N ALA A 158 1.38 0.12 4.04
CA ALA A 158 1.90 0.56 5.33
C ALA A 158 3.34 1.08 5.21
N LEU A 159 4.21 0.34 4.51
CA LEU A 159 5.58 0.76 4.27
C LEU A 159 5.64 2.02 3.40
N LEU A 160 4.91 2.07 2.29
CA LEU A 160 4.87 3.23 1.40
C LEU A 160 4.37 4.49 2.12
N ALA A 161 3.40 4.36 3.03
CA ALA A 161 2.89 5.46 3.85
C ALA A 161 3.93 5.96 4.88
N VAL A 162 4.64 5.05 5.56
CA VAL A 162 5.71 5.39 6.52
C VAL A 162 6.80 6.22 5.86
N TYR A 163 7.17 5.86 4.63
CA TYR A 163 8.21 6.55 3.87
C TYR A 163 7.69 7.71 2.99
N GLY A 164 6.40 8.03 3.08
CA GLY A 164 5.80 9.18 2.40
C GLY A 164 5.70 9.05 0.87
N ILE A 165 5.85 7.86 0.31
CA ILE A 165 5.83 7.62 -1.14
C ILE A 165 4.45 7.84 -1.74
N LEU A 166 3.38 7.47 -1.02
CA LEU A 166 1.98 7.73 -1.43
C LEU A 166 1.46 9.10 -0.96
N GLY A 167 2.33 9.94 -0.40
CA GLY A 167 1.98 11.24 0.18
C GLY A 167 1.30 11.16 1.55
N GLU A 168 1.04 12.33 2.13
CA GLU A 168 0.53 12.46 3.51
C GLU A 168 -0.84 11.82 3.73
N ARG A 169 -1.68 11.79 2.70
CA ARG A 169 -3.02 11.21 2.77
C ARG A 169 -3.01 9.72 3.13
N ALA A 170 -2.00 8.98 2.66
CA ALA A 170 -1.89 7.54 2.90
C ALA A 170 -1.81 7.18 4.39
N LYS A 171 -1.22 8.06 5.21
CA LYS A 171 -1.15 7.85 6.67
C LYS A 171 -2.53 7.88 7.31
N ALA A 172 -3.37 8.84 6.90
CA ALA A 172 -4.75 8.94 7.36
C ALA A 172 -5.62 7.80 6.82
N GLU A 173 -5.34 7.31 5.62
CA GLU A 173 -5.99 6.11 5.05
C GLU A 173 -5.67 4.85 5.87
N GLY A 174 -4.42 4.68 6.32
CA GLY A 174 -4.04 3.59 7.23
C GLY A 174 -4.85 3.57 8.52
N LEU A 175 -4.94 4.71 9.23
CA LEU A 175 -5.79 4.83 10.41
C LEU A 175 -7.27 4.58 10.08
N ALA A 176 -7.75 5.06 8.93
CA ALA A 176 -9.12 4.82 8.50
C ALA A 176 -9.39 3.33 8.26
N ARG A 177 -8.41 2.54 7.79
CA ARG A 177 -8.53 1.08 7.64
C ARG A 177 -8.69 0.39 8.99
N LEU A 178 -7.91 0.77 9.99
CA LEU A 178 -8.06 0.26 11.35
C LEU A 178 -9.45 0.60 11.89
N ALA A 179 -9.87 1.85 11.77
CA ALA A 179 -11.20 2.29 12.18
C ALA A 179 -12.32 1.52 11.47
N ASP A 180 -12.25 1.38 10.14
CA ASP A 180 -13.25 0.67 9.36
C ASP A 180 -13.34 -0.81 9.74
N SER A 181 -12.21 -1.44 10.08
CA SER A 181 -12.16 -2.88 10.39
C SER A 181 -12.53 -3.19 11.85
N LEU A 182 -12.19 -2.30 12.79
CA LEU A 182 -12.35 -2.53 14.23
C LEU A 182 -13.60 -1.85 14.80
N GLU A 183 -14.13 -0.82 14.15
CA GLU A 183 -15.28 -0.06 14.65
C GLU A 183 -16.58 -0.38 13.90
N ASP A 184 -16.52 -1.10 12.79
CA ASP A 184 -17.70 -1.46 12.00
C ASP A 184 -18.18 -2.86 12.36
N GLU A 185 -19.46 -2.97 12.75
CA GLU A 185 -20.07 -4.27 13.06
C GLU A 185 -20.22 -5.15 11.81
N SER A 186 -20.25 -4.55 10.62
CA SER A 186 -20.31 -5.26 9.33
C SER A 186 -18.94 -5.66 8.77
N ALA A 187 -17.85 -5.43 9.52
CA ALA A 187 -16.50 -5.80 9.12
C ALA A 187 -16.37 -7.30 8.84
N VAL A 188 -15.78 -7.65 7.69
CA VAL A 188 -15.52 -9.05 7.33
C VAL A 188 -14.18 -9.47 7.93
N LEU A 189 -14.18 -9.87 9.20
CA LEU A 189 -12.95 -10.04 10.00
C LEU A 189 -11.92 -10.98 9.35
N ARG A 190 -12.34 -12.07 8.68
CA ARG A 190 -11.40 -12.99 8.01
C ARG A 190 -10.59 -12.34 6.87
N LEU A 191 -11.12 -11.29 6.25
CA LEU A 191 -10.44 -10.52 5.19
C LEU A 191 -9.76 -9.27 5.74
N GLU A 192 -10.35 -8.64 6.75
CA GLU A 192 -9.92 -7.33 7.25
C GLU A 192 -8.90 -7.42 8.39
N MET A 193 -8.89 -8.49 9.18
CA MET A 193 -7.88 -8.67 10.22
C MET A 193 -6.45 -8.80 9.68
N PRO A 194 -6.19 -9.47 8.53
CA PRO A 194 -4.89 -9.37 7.86
C PRO A 194 -4.48 -7.91 7.57
N ILE A 195 -5.40 -7.05 7.14
CA ILE A 195 -5.12 -5.63 6.89
C ILE A 195 -4.68 -4.92 8.17
N VAL A 196 -5.48 -5.07 9.24
CA VAL A 196 -5.18 -4.49 10.56
C VAL A 196 -3.81 -4.94 11.05
N LYS A 197 -3.53 -6.23 10.96
CA LYS A 197 -2.26 -6.83 11.39
C LYS A 197 -1.08 -6.23 10.64
N GLU A 198 -1.12 -6.18 9.30
CA GLU A 198 0.00 -5.69 8.51
C GLU A 198 0.23 -4.18 8.68
N TRP A 199 -0.83 -3.38 8.80
CA TRP A 199 -0.70 -1.95 9.11
C TRP A 199 -0.07 -1.71 10.48
N LEU A 200 -0.50 -2.44 11.53
CA LEU A 200 0.08 -2.30 12.86
C LEU A 200 1.54 -2.75 12.90
N LEU A 201 1.86 -3.89 12.29
CA LEU A 201 3.23 -4.42 12.24
C LEU A 201 4.21 -3.48 11.55
N ASN A 202 3.81 -2.87 10.42
CA ASN A 202 4.74 -2.13 9.57
C ASN A 202 4.67 -0.61 9.77
N ALA A 203 3.55 -0.09 10.29
CA ALA A 203 3.33 1.35 10.42
C ALA A 203 2.79 1.76 11.80
N GLY A 204 2.72 0.86 12.78
CA GLY A 204 2.13 1.14 14.09
C GLY A 204 2.72 2.39 14.75
N ASP A 205 4.06 2.62 14.66
CA ASP A 205 4.74 3.77 15.29
C ASP A 205 4.20 5.09 14.77
N MET A 206 4.14 5.19 13.45
CA MET A 206 3.55 6.33 12.77
C MET A 206 2.08 6.51 13.15
N LEU A 207 1.28 5.45 13.16
CA LEU A 207 -0.15 5.51 13.48
C LEU A 207 -0.40 5.95 14.94
N PHE A 208 0.42 5.48 15.88
CA PHE A 208 0.30 5.83 17.29
C PHE A 208 0.71 7.28 17.56
N GLU A 209 1.78 7.76 16.93
CA GLU A 209 2.14 9.18 16.99
C GLU A 209 1.03 10.07 16.42
N MET A 210 0.32 9.63 15.38
CA MET A 210 -0.87 10.33 14.89
C MET A 210 -2.04 10.32 15.92
N CYS A 211 -2.24 9.23 16.66
CA CYS A 211 -3.18 9.16 17.81
C CYS A 211 -2.80 10.18 18.90
N LYS A 212 -1.50 10.37 19.19
CA LYS A 212 -1.02 11.35 20.19
C LYS A 212 -1.13 12.79 19.72
N ALA A 213 -0.84 13.04 18.44
CA ALA A 213 -0.88 14.37 17.85
C ALA A 213 -2.30 14.86 17.51
N GLU A 214 -3.32 13.99 17.67
CA GLU A 214 -4.73 14.28 17.38
C GLU A 214 -4.95 14.88 15.97
N SER A 215 -4.19 14.39 14.99
CA SER A 215 -4.19 14.91 13.62
C SER A 215 -5.54 14.71 12.94
N ARG A 216 -6.33 15.77 12.83
CA ARG A 216 -7.67 15.71 12.23
C ARG A 216 -7.60 15.45 10.74
N HIS A 217 -8.38 14.48 10.27
CA HIS A 217 -8.55 14.19 8.85
C HIS A 217 -10.01 13.78 8.57
N CYS A 218 -10.54 14.14 7.39
CA CYS A 218 -11.94 13.87 7.04
C CYS A 218 -12.28 12.37 7.02
N LEU A 219 -11.30 11.52 6.74
CA LEU A 219 -11.42 10.06 6.75
C LEU A 219 -11.54 9.45 8.15
N LEU A 220 -11.26 10.21 9.22
CA LEU A 220 -11.26 9.74 10.61
C LEU A 220 -12.50 10.16 11.39
N GLY A 221 -13.58 10.52 10.70
CA GLY A 221 -14.88 10.81 11.31
C GLY A 221 -15.42 9.62 12.11
N ASN A 222 -16.21 9.94 13.15
CA ASN A 222 -17.05 8.98 13.86
C ASN A 222 -18.34 8.67 13.05
N SER A 223 -19.16 7.74 13.55
CA SER A 223 -20.40 7.32 12.88
C SER A 223 -21.35 8.47 12.55
N ALA A 224 -21.48 9.46 13.45
CA ALA A 224 -22.39 10.59 13.25
C ALA A 224 -21.94 11.50 12.09
N GLU A 225 -20.64 11.81 12.01
CA GLU A 225 -20.09 12.61 10.92
C GLU A 225 -20.12 11.89 9.57
N LEU A 226 -19.81 10.59 9.56
CA LEU A 226 -19.81 9.81 8.31
C LEU A 226 -21.21 9.72 7.70
N LYS A 227 -22.25 9.55 8.53
CA LYS A 227 -23.66 9.54 8.10
C LYS A 227 -24.09 10.85 7.45
N GLN A 228 -23.59 12.00 7.95
CA GLN A 228 -23.92 13.31 7.37
C GLN A 228 -23.22 13.56 6.02
N LYS A 229 -22.00 13.05 5.87
CA LYS A 229 -21.18 13.31 4.68
C LYS A 229 -21.48 12.35 3.51
N SER A 230 -22.30 11.32 3.72
CA SER A 230 -22.52 10.22 2.74
C SER A 230 -21.22 9.59 2.24
N ILE A 231 -20.14 9.66 3.05
CA ILE A 231 -18.82 9.14 2.69
C ILE A 231 -18.78 7.65 3.03
N GLY A 232 -18.92 6.82 2.00
CA GLY A 232 -18.61 5.39 2.07
C GLY A 232 -19.72 4.50 2.63
N ARG A 233 -19.46 3.18 2.55
CA ARG A 233 -20.33 2.12 3.11
C ARG A 233 -20.03 1.84 4.58
N THR A 234 -18.96 2.42 5.14
CA THR A 234 -18.50 2.15 6.49
C THR A 234 -19.30 2.96 7.50
N ARG A 235 -19.69 2.32 8.60
CA ARG A 235 -20.59 2.94 9.59
C ARG A 235 -19.93 3.25 10.93
N ARG A 236 -18.84 2.54 11.26
CA ARG A 236 -18.03 2.70 12.48
C ARG A 236 -18.90 2.82 13.75
N GLU A 237 -19.91 1.98 13.86
CA GLU A 237 -20.96 2.11 14.87
C GLU A 237 -20.53 1.64 16.25
N LEU A 238 -19.47 0.84 16.35
CA LEU A 238 -18.96 0.33 17.63
C LEU A 238 -18.22 1.42 18.42
N TRP A 239 -17.54 2.35 17.75
CA TRP A 239 -16.89 3.50 18.40
C TRP A 239 -17.90 4.61 18.72
N LYS A 240 -17.96 5.01 20.00
CA LYS A 240 -18.89 6.04 20.50
C LYS A 240 -18.20 7.34 20.94
N GLY A 241 -16.87 7.42 20.81
CA GLY A 241 -16.13 8.62 21.19
C GLY A 241 -16.05 9.68 20.09
N GLU A 242 -15.10 10.59 20.26
CA GLU A 242 -14.91 11.72 19.34
C GLU A 242 -14.34 11.30 17.97
N SER A 243 -14.52 12.18 16.99
CA SER A 243 -13.92 12.05 15.66
C SER A 243 -12.43 12.37 15.70
N GLY A 244 -11.70 11.83 14.72
CA GLY A 244 -10.25 11.96 14.64
C GLY A 244 -9.50 10.84 15.35
N PRO A 245 -8.17 10.83 15.24
CA PRO A 245 -7.32 9.90 15.97
C PRO A 245 -7.15 10.39 17.41
N SER A 246 -7.17 9.47 18.38
CA SER A 246 -6.96 9.78 19.78
C SER A 246 -6.48 8.55 20.54
N LEU A 247 -5.83 8.76 21.69
CA LEU A 247 -5.42 7.66 22.56
C LEU A 247 -6.61 6.83 23.05
N ALA A 248 -7.76 7.47 23.33
CA ALA A 248 -8.98 6.75 23.72
C ALA A 248 -9.49 5.82 22.60
N ARG A 249 -9.36 6.24 21.34
CA ARG A 249 -9.72 5.41 20.18
C ARG A 249 -8.73 4.26 19.98
N CYS A 250 -7.44 4.54 20.16
CA CYS A 250 -6.39 3.54 20.16
C CYS A 250 -6.64 2.47 21.27
N GLN A 251 -6.99 2.87 22.50
CA GLN A 251 -7.38 1.94 23.59
C GLN A 251 -8.64 1.12 23.27
N PHE A 252 -9.62 1.72 22.59
CA PHE A 252 -10.79 0.97 22.14
C PHE A 252 -10.41 -0.12 21.13
N TRP A 253 -9.48 0.15 20.21
CA TRP A 253 -8.98 -0.85 19.28
C TRP A 253 -8.28 -2.00 20.00
N GLU A 254 -7.47 -1.73 21.02
CA GLU A 254 -6.84 -2.78 21.86
C GLU A 254 -7.89 -3.69 22.49
N GLN A 255 -8.91 -3.12 23.13
CA GLN A 255 -10.01 -3.89 23.73
C GLN A 255 -10.74 -4.72 22.68
N ARG A 256 -10.99 -4.13 21.50
CA ARG A 256 -11.66 -4.83 20.40
C ARG A 256 -10.84 -6.01 19.90
N LEU A 257 -9.52 -5.85 19.75
CA LEU A 257 -8.61 -6.92 19.35
C LEU A 257 -8.59 -8.05 20.39
N GLY A 258 -8.55 -7.72 21.67
CA GLY A 258 -8.65 -8.71 22.75
C GLY A 258 -9.96 -9.52 22.71
N HIS A 259 -11.09 -8.85 22.42
CA HIS A 259 -12.36 -9.57 22.23
C HIS A 259 -12.32 -10.50 21.01
N ILE A 260 -11.75 -10.07 19.87
CA ILE A 260 -11.64 -10.90 18.66
C ILE A 260 -10.72 -12.10 18.89
N GLU A 261 -9.59 -11.91 19.59
CA GLU A 261 -8.68 -12.99 19.93
C GLU A 261 -9.35 -14.10 20.76
N GLN A 262 -10.22 -13.72 21.69
CA GLN A 262 -10.86 -14.66 22.64
C GLN A 262 -12.14 -15.31 22.08
N ASP A 263 -12.69 -14.79 20.97
CA ASP A 263 -13.95 -15.27 20.41
C ASP A 263 -13.78 -16.63 19.72
N ILE A 264 -14.31 -17.70 20.34
CA ILE A 264 -14.26 -19.06 19.79
C ILE A 264 -15.08 -19.26 18.50
N GLY A 265 -15.98 -18.33 18.18
CA GLY A 265 -16.74 -18.32 16.93
C GLY A 265 -15.93 -17.78 15.74
N VAL A 266 -14.77 -17.18 16.00
CA VAL A 266 -13.89 -16.62 14.98
C VAL A 266 -12.81 -17.63 14.58
N GLU A 267 -12.51 -17.72 13.28
CA GLU A 267 -11.50 -18.62 12.74
C GLU A 267 -10.10 -18.37 13.34
N GLU A 268 -9.32 -19.44 13.56
CA GLU A 268 -8.02 -19.34 14.24
C GLU A 268 -7.06 -18.34 13.60
N LYS A 269 -7.00 -18.29 12.26
CA LYS A 269 -6.14 -17.33 11.54
C LYS A 269 -6.51 -15.87 11.85
N THR A 270 -7.79 -15.59 12.02
CA THR A 270 -8.31 -14.26 12.35
C THR A 270 -7.98 -13.91 13.81
N ARG A 271 -8.09 -14.88 14.72
CA ARG A 271 -7.69 -14.72 16.13
C ARG A 271 -6.19 -14.52 16.27
N ASP A 272 -5.38 -15.25 15.50
CA ASP A 272 -3.92 -15.07 15.44
C ASP A 272 -3.54 -13.68 14.94
N ALA A 273 -4.21 -13.19 13.88
CA ALA A 273 -4.00 -11.83 13.40
C ALA A 273 -4.38 -10.78 14.46
N ALA A 274 -5.47 -10.98 15.21
CA ALA A 274 -5.86 -10.12 16.32
C ALA A 274 -4.83 -10.16 17.46
N ARG A 275 -4.34 -11.34 17.84
CA ARG A 275 -3.30 -11.53 18.86
C ARG A 275 -2.00 -10.81 18.50
N VAL A 276 -1.54 -10.96 17.26
CA VAL A 276 -0.33 -10.27 16.78
C VAL A 276 -0.54 -8.75 16.80
N SER A 277 -1.68 -8.29 16.32
CA SER A 277 -2.06 -6.87 16.33
C SER A 277 -2.06 -6.30 17.75
N LEU A 278 -2.69 -7.01 18.70
CA LEU A 278 -2.77 -6.61 20.10
C LEU A 278 -1.39 -6.48 20.73
N ARG A 279 -0.52 -7.48 20.55
CA ARG A 279 0.87 -7.43 21.05
C ARG A 279 1.64 -6.22 20.53
N VAL A 280 1.44 -5.85 19.27
CA VAL A 280 2.09 -4.67 18.71
C VAL A 280 1.60 -3.39 19.37
N MET A 281 0.29 -3.30 19.68
CA MET A 281 -0.28 -2.15 20.38
C MET A 281 0.18 -2.06 21.84
N GLU A 282 0.24 -3.19 22.57
CA GLU A 282 0.64 -3.24 23.98
C GLU A 282 2.12 -2.91 24.24
N GLN A 283 2.98 -2.96 23.21
CA GLN A 283 4.41 -2.66 23.34
C GLN A 283 4.74 -1.15 23.31
N ARG A 284 3.73 -0.26 23.33
CA ARG A 284 3.85 1.19 23.08
C ARG A 284 3.31 2.03 24.23
#